data_AF-A0A2P5WTQ1-F1
#
_entry.id   AF-A0A2P5WTQ1-F1
#
_cell.length_a   1.000
_cell.length_b   1.000
_cell.length_c   1.000
_cell.angle_alpha   90.00
_cell.angle_beta   90.00
_cell.angle_gamma   90.00
#
_symmetry.space_group_name_H-M   'P 1'
#
loop_
_entity.id
_entity.type
_entity.pdbx_description
1 polymer ?
#
loop_
_entity_poly.entity_id
_entity_poly.type
_entity_poly.pdbx_seq_one_letter_code
_entity_poly.pdbx_strand_id
1 'polypeptide(L)'
;MLGRLDSILAKELLNGQKVVVVRCEEICMWGGLVRQKMKHMRFLRKRMNTKPSHGLILFPAPANILWRTIRGEEVKESRMSVLESKRKVAAFAGLKLKAYEGIPGPYDKTKRMDLVVLYSEPEQVWVSGWAMNL
;
A
#
# COMPACT_ATOMS: atom_id res chain seq x y z
N MET A 1 0.85 -10.82 1.03
CA MET A 1 2.18 -10.19 0.89
C MET A 1 2.01 -8.78 0.37
N LEU A 2 2.15 -7.76 1.23
CA LEU A 2 2.01 -6.34 0.86
C LEU A 2 2.76 -5.98 -0.43
N GLY A 3 4.07 -6.26 -0.51
CA GLY A 3 4.85 -5.86 -1.69
C GLY A 3 4.47 -6.56 -3.01
N ARG A 4 4.08 -7.84 -2.96
CA ARG A 4 3.63 -8.55 -4.17
C ARG A 4 2.26 -8.05 -4.64
N LEU A 5 1.38 -7.77 -3.68
CA LEU A 5 0.07 -7.17 -3.95
C LEU A 5 0.23 -5.79 -4.60
N ASP A 6 1.14 -4.98 -4.08
CA ASP A 6 1.42 -3.64 -4.61
C ASP A 6 1.86 -3.66 -6.07
N SER A 7 2.75 -4.59 -6.47
CA SER A 7 3.22 -4.66 -7.86
C SER A 7 2.11 -5.02 -8.84
N ILE A 8 1.20 -5.92 -8.44
CA ILE A 8 0.05 -6.30 -9.26
C ILE A 8 -0.90 -5.10 -9.37
N LEU A 9 -1.22 -4.46 -8.25
CA LEU A 9 -2.09 -3.29 -8.22
C LEU A 9 -1.53 -2.13 -9.05
N ALA A 10 -0.23 -1.85 -8.95
CA ALA A 10 0.44 -0.82 -9.75
C ALA A 10 0.26 -1.10 -11.25
N LYS A 11 0.45 -2.35 -11.68
CA LYS A 11 0.31 -2.71 -13.09
C LYS A 11 -1.12 -2.57 -13.60
N GLU A 12 -2.11 -2.96 -12.80
CA GLU A 12 -3.52 -2.78 -13.16
C GLU A 12 -3.93 -1.31 -13.25
N LEU A 13 -3.37 -0.46 -12.38
CA LEU A 13 -3.58 1.00 -12.44
C LEU A 13 -2.96 1.63 -13.69
N LEU A 14 -1.78 1.17 -14.12
CA LEU A 14 -1.13 1.60 -15.36
C LEU A 14 -1.91 1.16 -16.60
N ASN A 15 -2.49 -0.04 -16.57
CA ASN A 15 -3.42 -0.52 -17.60
C ASN A 15 -4.73 0.29 -17.63
N GLY A 16 -4.96 1.15 -16.63
CA GLY A 16 -6.08 2.07 -16.58
C GLY A 16 -7.32 1.52 -15.86
N GLN A 17 -7.21 0.37 -15.20
CA GLN A 17 -8.30 -0.19 -14.41
C GLN A 17 -8.57 0.65 -13.16
N LYS A 18 -9.83 0.70 -12.74
CA LYS A 18 -10.24 1.30 -11.46
C LYS A 18 -10.25 0.21 -10.41
N VAL A 19 -9.42 0.34 -9.38
CA VAL A 19 -9.24 -0.69 -8.35
C VAL A 19 -9.60 -0.13 -6.99
N VAL A 20 -10.39 -0.91 -6.25
CA VAL A 20 -10.78 -0.61 -4.87
C VAL A 20 -10.28 -1.74 -3.99
N VAL A 21 -9.41 -1.40 -3.04
CA VAL A 21 -8.92 -2.34 -2.03
C VAL A 21 -9.72 -2.11 -0.74
N VAL A 22 -10.33 -3.18 -0.26
CA VAL A 22 -11.06 -3.23 1.01
C VAL A 22 -10.33 -4.14 1.97
N ARG A 23 -10.61 -3.99 3.27
CA ARG A 23 -9.95 -4.73 4.34
C ARG A 23 -8.42 -4.63 4.32
N CYS A 24 -7.90 -3.42 4.19
CA CYS A 24 -6.45 -3.20 4.24
C CYS A 24 -5.82 -3.69 5.56
N GLU A 25 -6.62 -3.82 6.62
CA GLU A 25 -6.26 -4.39 7.93
C GLU A 25 -5.96 -5.90 7.92
N GLU A 26 -6.27 -6.62 6.85
CA GLU A 26 -5.95 -8.06 6.75
C GLU A 26 -4.65 -8.31 5.97
N ILE A 27 -4.01 -7.26 5.45
CA ILE A 27 -2.85 -7.41 4.58
C ILE A 27 -1.66 -7.94 5.37
N CYS A 28 -1.17 -9.13 4.98
CA CYS A 28 0.00 -9.74 5.59
C CYS A 28 1.31 -9.16 5.07
N MET A 29 2.23 -8.91 5.99
CA MET A 29 3.64 -8.60 5.73
C MET A 29 4.53 -9.78 6.15
N TRP A 30 5.59 -10.01 5.38
CA TRP A 30 6.55 -11.07 5.68
C TRP A 30 7.46 -10.69 6.85
N GLY A 31 7.71 -11.63 7.76
CA GLY A 31 8.64 -11.49 8.88
C GLY A 31 7.98 -11.07 10.19
N GLY A 32 8.62 -11.40 11.31
CA GLY A 32 8.05 -11.26 12.66
C GLY A 32 7.75 -9.83 13.12
N LEU A 33 6.86 -9.74 14.13
CA LEU A 33 6.26 -8.49 14.61
C LEU A 33 7.31 -7.45 15.04
N VAL A 34 8.32 -7.87 15.80
CA VAL A 34 9.38 -6.99 16.32
C VAL A 34 10.15 -6.32 15.18
N ARG A 35 10.50 -7.09 14.14
CA ARG A 35 11.24 -6.56 12.98
C ARG A 35 10.41 -5.54 12.23
N GLN A 36 9.13 -5.82 12.03
CA GLN A 36 8.23 -4.93 11.31
C GLN A 36 7.92 -3.67 12.10
N LYS A 37 7.73 -3.76 13.43
CA LYS A 37 7.61 -2.62 14.33
C LYS A 37 8.87 -1.75 14.30
N MET A 38 10.06 -2.35 14.36
CA MET A 38 11.33 -1.59 14.23
C MET A 38 11.48 -0.89 12.88
N LYS A 39 11.06 -1.53 11.78
CA LYS A 39 11.04 -0.91 10.44
C LYS A 39 10.11 0.30 10.40
N HIS A 40 8.91 0.17 10.98
CA HIS A 40 7.95 1.26 11.08
C HIS A 40 8.47 2.41 11.95
N MET A 41 9.05 2.11 13.12
CA MET A 41 9.63 3.12 14.02
C MET A 41 10.79 3.87 13.38
N ARG A 42 11.68 3.20 12.64
CA ARG A 42 12.74 3.88 11.86
C ARG A 42 12.17 4.82 10.80
N PHE A 43 11.04 4.46 10.21
CA PHE A 43 10.37 5.30 9.23
C PHE A 43 9.70 6.52 9.87
N LEU A 44 9.05 6.36 11.04
CA LEU A 44 8.47 7.48 11.79
C LEU A 44 9.51 8.51 12.26
N ARG A 45 10.75 8.09 12.48
CA ARG A 45 11.86 9.00 12.83
C ARG A 45 12.27 9.93 11.68
N LYS A 46 11.87 9.65 10.43
CA LYS A 46 12.19 10.49 9.27
C LYS A 46 11.32 11.73 9.26
N ARG A 47 11.89 12.87 9.64
CA ARG A 47 11.25 14.19 9.60
C ARG A 47 12.20 15.23 9.01
N MET A 48 11.66 16.27 8.38
CA MET A 48 12.45 17.42 7.94
C MET A 48 12.97 18.17 9.17
N ASN A 49 14.26 18.50 9.20
CA ASN A 49 14.88 19.14 10.36
C ASN A 49 14.43 20.61 10.53
N THR A 50 14.24 21.34 9.42
CA THR A 50 13.90 22.77 9.43
C THR A 50 12.43 23.03 9.77
N LYS A 51 11.49 22.42 9.02
CA LYS A 51 10.05 22.55 9.27
C LYS A 51 9.32 21.21 9.10
N PRO A 52 9.01 20.51 10.19
CA PRO A 52 8.40 19.18 10.15
C PRO A 52 7.08 19.12 9.37
N SER A 53 6.31 20.21 9.33
CA SER A 53 5.02 20.26 8.62
C SER A 53 5.14 20.26 7.09
N HIS A 54 6.28 20.65 6.52
CA HIS A 54 6.56 20.50 5.07
C HIS A 54 7.30 19.19 4.77
N GLY A 55 7.60 18.40 5.80
CA GLY A 55 8.24 17.11 5.66
C GLY A 55 7.28 16.02 5.21
N LEU A 56 7.72 14.79 5.38
CA LEU A 56 6.93 13.61 5.12
C LEU A 56 5.73 13.54 6.07
N ILE A 57 4.51 13.59 5.52
CA ILE A 57 3.30 13.38 6.30
C ILE A 57 3.11 11.87 6.50
N LEU A 58 3.18 11.44 7.76
CA LEU A 58 3.14 10.05 8.17
C LEU A 58 1.71 9.70 8.59
N PHE A 59 0.98 9.02 7.70
CA PHE A 59 -0.31 8.44 8.05
C PHE A 59 -0.11 6.99 8.52
N PRO A 60 -0.51 6.63 9.76
CA PRO A 60 -0.31 5.29 10.31
C PRO A 60 -1.35 4.27 9.81
N ALA A 61 -2.43 4.75 9.21
CA ALA A 61 -3.58 3.94 8.80
C ALA A 61 -3.22 2.90 7.71
N PRO A 62 -3.78 1.67 7.76
CA PRO A 62 -3.65 0.65 6.74
C PRO A 62 -3.77 1.07 5.31
N ALA A 63 -4.85 1.76 5.01
CA ALA A 63 -5.13 2.21 3.66
C ALA A 63 -4.00 3.15 3.16
N ASN A 64 -3.46 3.98 4.04
CA ASN A 64 -2.43 4.96 3.69
C ASN A 64 -1.05 4.34 3.51
N ILE A 65 -0.73 3.28 4.24
CA ILE A 65 0.52 2.53 4.08
C ILE A 65 0.53 1.81 2.73
N LEU A 66 -0.59 1.18 2.36
CA LEU A 66 -0.77 0.57 1.05
C LEU A 66 -0.63 1.62 -0.06
N TRP A 67 -1.38 2.73 0.06
CA TRP A 67 -1.33 3.85 -0.89
C TRP A 67 0.07 4.46 -1.05
N ARG A 68 0.87 4.50 0.02
CA ARG A 68 2.27 4.95 -0.05
C ARG A 68 3.16 3.95 -0.78
N THR A 69 2.92 2.66 -0.61
CA THR A 69 3.80 1.62 -1.17
C THR A 69 3.57 1.46 -2.67
N ILE A 70 2.31 1.47 -3.12
CA ILE A 70 1.94 1.48 -4.55
C ILE A 70 2.56 2.70 -5.26
N ARG A 71 2.47 3.91 -4.68
CA ARG A 71 3.15 5.11 -5.22
C ARG A 71 4.65 4.91 -5.38
N GLY A 72 5.28 4.28 -4.38
CA GLY A 72 6.71 4.02 -4.39
C GLY A 72 7.13 3.03 -5.47
N GLU A 73 6.30 2.02 -5.76
CA GLU A 73 6.56 1.04 -6.83
C GLU A 73 6.43 1.64 -8.21
N GLU A 74 5.38 2.42 -8.46
CA GLU A 74 5.21 3.14 -9.74
C GLU A 74 6.38 4.09 -10.03
N VAL A 75 6.89 4.77 -8.99
CA VAL A 75 8.06 5.64 -9.12
C VAL A 75 9.30 4.85 -9.55
N LYS A 76 9.51 3.64 -9.02
CA LYS A 76 10.64 2.78 -9.40
C LYS A 76 10.54 2.31 -10.85
N GLU A 77 9.35 1.92 -11.29
CA GLU A 77 9.10 1.51 -12.67
C GLU A 77 9.15 2.71 -13.64
N SER A 78 9.03 3.94 -13.12
CA SER A 78 9.11 5.21 -13.87
C SER A 78 10.51 5.86 -13.95
N ARG A 79 11.60 5.09 -13.83
CA ARG A 79 12.94 5.52 -14.31
C ARG A 79 13.02 5.72 -15.85
N MET A 80 11.87 5.76 -16.53
CA MET A 80 11.69 5.91 -17.96
C MET A 80 10.96 7.23 -18.26
N SER A 81 11.41 7.89 -19.35
CA SER A 81 10.99 9.17 -19.97
C SER A 81 9.91 10.06 -19.32
N VAL A 82 10.14 11.39 -19.33
CA VAL A 82 9.29 12.47 -18.78
C VAL A 82 7.80 12.39 -19.17
N LEU A 83 7.47 11.79 -20.32
CA LEU A 83 6.10 11.58 -20.81
C LEU A 83 5.34 10.49 -20.03
N GLU A 84 6.03 9.43 -19.60
CA GLU A 84 5.42 8.38 -18.78
C GLU A 84 5.06 8.91 -17.39
N SER A 85 5.91 9.76 -16.81
CA SER A 85 5.66 10.38 -15.50
C SER A 85 4.36 11.18 -15.46
N LYS A 86 3.99 11.89 -16.55
CA LYS A 86 2.73 12.66 -16.62
C LYS A 86 1.49 11.76 -16.71
N ARG A 87 1.55 10.65 -17.46
CA ARG A 87 0.46 9.67 -17.55
C ARG A 87 0.24 8.95 -16.22
N LYS A 88 1.32 8.65 -15.50
CA LYS A 88 1.32 7.98 -14.19
C LYS A 88 0.78 8.88 -13.08
N VAL A 89 1.20 10.15 -13.04
CA VAL A 89 0.60 11.17 -12.16
C VAL A 89 -0.90 11.33 -12.45
N ALA A 90 -1.33 11.30 -13.72
CA ALA A 90 -2.76 11.34 -14.05
C ALA A 90 -3.54 10.06 -13.65
N ALA A 91 -2.91 8.88 -13.67
CA ALA A 91 -3.52 7.65 -13.19
C ALA A 91 -3.73 7.68 -11.66
N PHE A 92 -2.76 8.24 -10.93
CA PHE A 92 -2.79 8.33 -9.46
C PHE A 92 -3.61 9.52 -8.94
N ALA A 93 -3.48 10.69 -9.55
CA ALA A 93 -4.29 11.87 -9.26
C ALA A 93 -5.74 11.68 -9.73
N GLY A 94 -5.92 10.91 -10.79
CA GLY A 94 -7.22 10.60 -11.37
C GLY A 94 -7.97 9.49 -10.65
N LEU A 95 -8.16 9.54 -9.32
CA LEU A 95 -9.22 8.81 -8.60
C LEU A 95 -9.30 7.26 -8.80
N LYS A 96 -8.33 6.61 -9.44
CA LYS A 96 -8.45 5.20 -9.88
C LYS A 96 -8.23 4.19 -8.77
N LEU A 97 -7.42 4.53 -7.76
CA LEU A 97 -7.17 3.68 -6.59
C LEU A 97 -7.92 4.23 -5.38
N LYS A 98 -8.74 3.39 -4.76
CA LYS A 98 -9.34 3.66 -3.44
C LYS A 98 -8.95 2.54 -2.48
N ALA A 99 -8.52 2.90 -1.27
CA ALA A 99 -8.17 1.94 -0.23
C ALA A 99 -8.99 2.24 1.03
N TYR A 100 -9.54 1.20 1.64
CA TYR A 100 -10.42 1.31 2.81
C TYR A 100 -10.04 0.29 3.89
N GLU A 101 -10.26 0.71 5.12
CA GLU A 101 -10.20 -0.14 6.31
C GLU A 101 -11.60 -0.70 6.54
N GLY A 102 -11.71 -2.01 6.67
CA GLY A 102 -12.98 -2.72 6.60
C GLY A 102 -13.63 -2.64 5.21
N ILE A 103 -14.95 -2.76 5.21
CA ILE A 103 -15.76 -2.79 3.99
C ILE A 103 -16.77 -1.64 4.06
N PRO A 104 -16.63 -0.60 3.21
CA PRO A 104 -17.61 0.46 3.15
C PRO A 104 -18.94 -0.06 2.58
N GLY A 105 -20.06 0.49 3.04
CA GLY A 105 -21.42 0.13 2.60
C GLY A 105 -21.65 -0.06 1.09
N PRO A 106 -21.10 0.77 0.17
CA PRO A 106 -21.27 0.53 -1.27
C PRO A 106 -20.56 -0.72 -1.81
N TYR A 107 -19.55 -1.24 -1.10
CA TYR A 107 -18.73 -2.38 -1.53
C TYR A 107 -19.09 -3.69 -0.82
N ASP A 108 -20.09 -3.67 0.07
CA ASP A 108 -20.49 -4.85 0.83
C ASP A 108 -21.13 -5.91 -0.05
N LYS A 109 -22.02 -5.48 -0.95
CA LYS A 109 -22.78 -6.35 -1.86
C LYS A 109 -22.01 -6.73 -3.14
N THR A 110 -20.91 -6.05 -3.44
CA THR A 110 -20.11 -6.34 -4.63
C THR A 110 -19.26 -7.58 -4.43
N LYS A 111 -19.20 -8.44 -5.46
CA LYS A 111 -18.33 -9.61 -5.45
C LYS A 111 -16.87 -9.16 -5.35
N ARG A 112 -16.19 -9.63 -4.31
CA ARG A 112 -14.77 -9.35 -4.06
C ARG A 112 -13.94 -10.42 -4.74
N MET A 113 -12.82 -9.99 -5.33
CA MET A 113 -11.84 -10.90 -5.90
C MET A 113 -10.74 -11.09 -4.86
N ASP A 114 -10.54 -12.33 -4.42
CA ASP A 114 -9.38 -12.68 -3.62
C ASP A 114 -8.20 -12.88 -4.57
N LEU A 115 -7.15 -12.07 -4.44
CA LEU A 115 -5.91 -12.30 -5.20
C LEU A 115 -5.17 -13.48 -4.55
N VAL A 116 -5.47 -14.69 -5.04
CA VAL A 116 -5.02 -16.01 -4.53
C VAL A 116 -3.50 -16.26 -4.62
N VAL A 117 -2.68 -15.27 -5.00
CA VAL A 117 -1.20 -15.43 -5.10
C VAL A 117 -0.52 -15.56 -3.71
N LEU A 118 -1.28 -15.73 -2.64
CA LEU A 118 -0.85 -15.63 -1.25
C LEU A 118 -1.23 -16.86 -0.43
N TYR A 119 -0.90 -18.07 -0.89
CA TYR A 119 -0.86 -19.20 0.04
C TYR A 119 0.30 -19.00 1.02
N SER A 120 -0.06 -18.75 2.27
CA SER A 120 0.83 -18.72 3.42
C SER A 120 1.38 -20.13 3.64
N GLU A 121 2.68 -20.34 3.44
CA GLU A 121 3.34 -21.52 4.01
C GLU A 121 3.15 -21.48 5.54
N PRO A 122 2.62 -22.55 6.15
CA PRO A 122 2.27 -22.56 7.57
C PRO A 122 3.48 -22.40 8.50
N GLU A 123 4.69 -22.68 8.02
CA GLU A 123 5.93 -22.61 8.82
C GLU A 123 6.55 -21.21 8.93
N GLN A 124 6.10 -20.24 8.12
CA GLN A 124 6.69 -18.91 8.12
C GLN A 124 6.00 -17.97 9.12
N VAL A 125 6.79 -17.09 9.76
CA VAL A 125 6.25 -16.08 10.66
C VAL A 125 5.65 -14.94 9.85
N TRP A 126 4.33 -14.88 9.84
CA TRP A 126 3.54 -13.81 9.23
C TRP A 126 3.06 -12.84 10.30
N VAL A 127 3.04 -11.56 9.94
CA VAL A 127 2.37 -10.55 10.74
C VAL A 127 1.19 -10.07 9.92
N SER A 128 -0.03 -10.29 10.42
CA SER A 128 -1.18 -9.52 9.97
C SER A 128 -0.85 -8.05 10.25
N GLY A 129 -0.87 -7.21 9.21
CA GLY A 129 -0.08 -5.98 9.11
C GLY A 129 -0.32 -4.90 10.16
N TRP A 130 -1.17 -5.15 11.16
CA TRP A 130 -1.80 -4.15 12.03
C TRP A 130 -1.70 -4.47 13.51
N ALA A 131 -1.08 -5.61 13.85
CA ALA A 131 -0.62 -5.93 15.21
C ALA A 131 0.49 -4.97 15.71
N MET A 132 0.89 -3.95 14.95
CA MET A 132 1.88 -2.94 15.35
C MET A 132 1.36 -1.92 16.36
N ASN A 133 0.04 -1.79 16.49
CA ASN A 133 -0.63 -0.86 17.40
C ASN A 133 -0.97 -1.48 18.78
N LEU A 134 -0.46 -2.68 19.06
CA LEU A 134 -0.35 -3.27 20.41
C LEU A 134 1.12 -3.20 20.90
#